data_AF-A0A3D1PB11-F1
#
_entry.id   AF-A0A3D1PB11-F1
#
_cell.length_a   1.000
_cell.length_b   1.000
_cell.length_c   1.000
_cell.angle_alpha   90.00
_cell.angle_beta   90.00
_cell.angle_gamma   90.00
#
_symmetry.space_group_name_H-M   'P 1'
#
loop_
_entity.id
_entity.type
_entity.pdbx_description
1 polymer ?
#
loop_
_entity_poly.entity_id
_entity_poly.type
_entity_poly.pdbx_seq_one_letter_code
_entity_poly.pdbx_strand_id
1 'polypeptide(L)' 'MSRVSIIIPTLNEADYIGRTLRQLSILDPPAWEVLVVDG' A
#
# COMPACT_ATOMS: atom_id res chain seq x y z
N MET A 1 -9.37 -12.80 -13.57
CA MET A 1 -8.69 -11.57 -13.10
C MET A 1 -8.06 -11.86 -11.76
N SER A 2 -6.77 -11.58 -11.59
CA SER A 2 -6.09 -11.73 -10.29
C SER A 2 -6.47 -10.56 -9.37
N ARG A 3 -6.70 -10.84 -8.09
CA ARG A 3 -6.95 -9.82 -7.06
C ARG A 3 -5.80 -9.83 -6.08
N VAL A 4 -5.24 -8.66 -5.78
CA VAL A 4 -4.10 -8.50 -4.88
C VAL A 4 -4.51 -7.66 -3.69
N SER A 5 -4.43 -8.24 -2.50
CA SER A 5 -4.58 -7.53 -1.22
C SER A 5 -3.19 -7.19 -0.67
N ILE A 6 -2.97 -5.94 -0.29
CA ILE A 6 -1.67 -5.45 0.20
C ILE A 6 -1.81 -5.04 1.66
N ILE A 7 -0.95 -5.59 2.52
CA ILE A 7 -0.86 -5.20 3.94
C ILE A 7 0.48 -4.49 4.13
N ILE A 8 0.44 -3.24 4.60
CA ILE A 8 1.63 -2.43 4.89
C ILE A 8 1.69 -2.20 6.40
N PRO A 9 2.55 -2.91 7.14
CA PRO A 9 2.88 -2.52 8.50
C PRO A 9 3.72 -1.24 8.47
N THR A 10 3.37 -0.26 9.29
CA THR A 10 4.07 1.02 9.42
C THR A 10 4.44 1.28 10.87
N LEU A 11 5.62 1.88 11.10
CA LEU A 11 6.03 2.40 12.40
C LEU A 11 6.81 3.70 12.17
N ASN A 12 6.25 4.84 12.59
CA ASN A 12 6.84 6.17 12.39
C ASN A 12 7.17 6.52 10.92
N GLU A 13 6.45 5.96 9.94
CA GLU A 13 6.69 6.14 8.49
C GLU A 13 6.01 7.38 7.88
N ALA A 14 5.73 8.40 8.69
CA ALA A 14 4.94 9.58 8.28
C ALA A 14 5.51 10.27 7.02
N ASP A 15 6.84 10.33 6.90
CA ASP A 15 7.54 10.98 5.79
C ASP A 15 7.50 10.16 4.48
N TYR A 16 7.34 8.84 4.56
CA TYR A 16 7.50 7.94 3.42
C TYR A 16 6.20 7.27 2.97
N ILE A 17 5.26 7.05 3.88
CA ILE A 17 4.03 6.30 3.60
C ILE A 17 3.22 6.91 2.44
N GLY A 18 3.15 8.25 2.36
CA GLY A 18 2.47 8.93 1.27
C GLY A 18 3.09 8.66 -0.10
N ARG A 19 4.42 8.52 -0.18
CA ARG A 19 5.12 8.15 -1.41
C ARG A 19 4.85 6.68 -1.77
N THR A 20 4.91 5.79 -0.79
CA THR A 20 4.63 4.36 -0.97
C THR A 20 3.22 4.15 -1.55
N LEU A 21 2.20 4.78 -0.96
CA LEU A 21 0.82 4.67 -1.43
C LEU A 21 0.63 5.18 -2.87
N ARG A 22 1.33 6.25 -3.26
CA ARG A 22 1.31 6.74 -4.65
C ARG A 22 1.90 5.72 -5.61
N GLN A 23 2.96 5.01 -5.23
CA GLN A 23 3.57 3.98 -6.09
C GLN A 23 2.68 2.75 -6.27
N LEU A 24 1.77 2.45 -5.33
CA LEU A 24 0.81 1.36 -5.49
C LEU A 24 -0.22 1.63 -6.60
N SER A 25 -0.45 2.89 -6.97
CA SER A 25 -1.44 3.26 -7.99
C SER A 25 -1.08 2.82 -9.42
N ILE A 26 0.19 2.48 -9.67
CA ILE A 26 0.68 2.08 -11.00
C ILE A 26 0.81 0.56 -11.17
N LEU A 27 0.36 -0.23 -10.19
CA LEU A 27 0.41 -1.69 -10.27
C LEU A 27 -0.53 -2.24 -11.35
N ASP A 28 -0.07 -3.27 -12.04
CA ASP A 28 -0.88 -4.10 -12.94
C ASP A 28 -0.67 -5.59 -12.58
N PRO A 29 -1.69 -6.30 -12.07
CA PRO A 29 -3.05 -5.82 -11.80
C PRO A 29 -3.10 -4.76 -10.68
N PRO A 30 -4.12 -3.88 -10.67
CA PRO A 30 -4.29 -2.90 -9.61
C PRO A 30 -4.51 -3.59 -8.25
N ALA A 31 -4.07 -2.92 -7.18
CA ALA A 31 -4.38 -3.37 -5.83
C ALA A 31 -5.90 -3.36 -5.62
N TRP A 32 -6.42 -4.47 -5.10
CA TRP A 32 -7.83 -4.59 -4.74
C TRP A 32 -8.13 -3.85 -3.44
N GLU A 33 -7.24 -3.99 -2.46
CA GLU A 33 -7.29 -3.31 -1.17
C GLU A 33 -5.87 -3.07 -0.64
N VAL A 34 -5.72 -2.00 0.13
CA VAL A 34 -4.48 -1.67 0.83
C VAL A 34 -4.82 -1.41 2.30
N LEU A 35 -4.33 -2.24 3.19
CA LEU A 35 -4.48 -2.10 4.64
C LEU A 35 -3.17 -1.59 5.22
N VAL A 36 -3.18 -0.35 5.73
CA VAL A 36 -2.06 0.21 6.49
C VAL A 36 -2.28 -0.10 7.97
N VAL A 37 -1.31 -0.77 8.59
CA VAL A 37 -1.36 -1.15 10.01
C VAL A 37 -0.31 -0.34 10.74
N ASP A 38 -0.75 0.62 11.53
CA ASP A 38 0.14 1.42 12.38
C ASP A 38 0.50 0.63 13.64
N GLY A 39 1.80 0.52 13.91
CA GLY A 39 2.39 -0.24 15.01
C GLY A 39 2.75 0.58 16.23
#